data_AF-A0A9P1HSM3-F1
#
_entry.id   AF-A0A9P1HSM3-F1
#
_cell.length_a   1.000
_cell.length_b   1.000
_cell.length_c   1.000
_cell.angle_alpha   90.00
_cell.angle_beta   90.00
_cell.angle_gamma   90.00
#
_symmetry.space_group_name_H-M   'P 1'
#
loop_
_entity.id
_entity.type
_entity.pdbx_description
1 polymer ?
#
loop_
_entity_poly.entity_id
_entity_poly.type
_entity_poly.pdbx_seq_one_letter_code
_entity_poly.pdbx_strand_id
1 'polypeptide(L)'
;MKAGLGPRYAFYGPFETIHLNANGVDDYIQKYTAGVRNVTADFGPNPTFEEENVIEKLREFLYKAMPLTKLKEEGLARENKLATLALVKEKFD
;
A
#
# COMPACT_ATOMS: atom_id res chain seq x y z
N MET A 1 -2.27 -4.84 3.11
CA MET A 1 -2.43 -3.79 2.07
C MET A 1 -3.71 -3.96 1.24
N LYS A 2 -3.87 -5.07 0.49
CA LYS A 2 -4.98 -5.29 -0.45
C LYS A 2 -6.40 -5.26 0.16
N ALA A 3 -6.59 -5.78 1.38
CA ALA A 3 -7.90 -5.86 2.04
C ALA A 3 -8.05 -4.85 3.22
N GLY A 4 -7.51 -3.64 3.08
CA GLY A 4 -7.53 -2.64 4.16
C GLY A 4 -7.22 -1.23 3.68
N LEU A 5 -5.97 -0.77 3.86
CA LEU A 5 -5.55 0.57 3.45
C LEU A 5 -5.58 0.77 1.90
N GLY A 6 -5.59 -0.30 1.10
CA GLY A 6 -5.49 -0.24 -0.36
C GLY A 6 -6.77 0.27 -1.04
N PRO A 7 -7.95 -0.27 -0.71
CA PRO A 7 -9.22 0.19 -1.27
C PRO A 7 -9.46 1.70 -1.16
N ARG A 8 -9.15 2.34 -0.02
CA ARG A 8 -9.31 3.80 0.10
C ARG A 8 -8.35 4.57 -0.83
N TYR A 9 -7.13 4.07 -1.02
CA TYR A 9 -6.13 4.67 -1.92
C TYR A 9 -6.41 4.45 -3.41
N ALA A 10 -7.38 3.62 -3.76
CA ALA A 10 -7.88 3.56 -5.13
C ALA A 10 -8.74 4.79 -5.50
N PHE A 11 -9.27 5.52 -4.50
CA PHE A 11 -10.22 6.62 -4.71
C PHE A 11 -9.72 7.95 -4.15
N TYR A 12 -9.08 7.95 -2.99
CA TYR A 12 -8.59 9.14 -2.32
C TYR A 12 -7.10 9.03 -2.03
N GLY A 13 -6.36 10.12 -2.26
CA GLY A 13 -4.97 10.24 -1.88
C GLY A 13 -4.75 10.15 -0.35
N PRO A 14 -3.51 9.96 0.11
CA PRO A 14 -3.21 9.87 1.54
C PRO A 14 -3.54 11.16 2.31
N PHE A 15 -3.41 12.34 1.69
CA PHE A 15 -3.75 13.61 2.35
C PHE A 15 -5.25 13.90 2.37
N GLU A 16 -5.98 13.52 1.31
CA GLU A 16 -7.45 13.51 1.34
C GLU A 16 -7.96 12.54 2.41
N THR A 17 -7.33 11.37 2.51
CA THR A 17 -7.61 10.40 3.57
C THR A 17 -7.34 10.99 4.96
N ILE A 18 -6.26 11.75 5.17
CA ILE A 18 -6.00 12.48 6.42
C ILE A 18 -7.14 13.46 6.71
N HIS A 19 -7.52 14.27 5.72
CA HIS A 19 -8.57 15.27 5.85
C HIS A 19 -9.93 14.64 6.19
N LEU A 20 -10.29 13.54 5.53
CA LEU A 20 -11.57 12.83 5.66
C LEU A 20 -11.66 11.92 6.89
N ASN A 21 -10.53 11.48 7.46
CA ASN A 21 -10.50 10.64 8.66
C ASN A 21 -10.65 11.43 9.97
N ALA A 22 -10.78 12.74 9.88
CA ALA A 22 -10.96 13.65 11.00
C ALA A 22 -11.92 14.78 10.56
N ASN A 23 -12.11 15.78 11.41
CA ASN A 23 -12.86 16.99 11.04
C ASN A 23 -11.95 17.96 10.26
N GLY A 24 -11.38 17.47 9.16
CA GLY A 24 -10.38 18.18 8.36
C GLY A 24 -8.95 17.97 8.85
N VAL A 25 -8.01 18.58 8.11
CA VAL A 25 -6.57 18.36 8.28
C VAL A 25 -6.06 18.84 9.65
N ASP A 26 -6.58 19.96 10.15
CA ASP A 26 -6.15 20.53 11.43
C ASP A 26 -6.51 19.62 12.62
N ASP A 27 -7.73 19.10 12.62
CA ASP A 27 -8.20 18.15 13.64
C ASP A 27 -7.41 16.83 13.58
N TYR A 28 -7.09 16.34 12.38
CA TYR A 28 -6.23 15.16 12.22
C TYR A 28 -4.85 15.38 12.82
N ILE A 29 -4.20 16.50 12.48
CA ILE A 29 -2.85 16.83 12.95
C ILE A 29 -2.85 16.91 14.48
N GLN A 30 -3.83 17.59 15.07
CA GLN A 30 -3.95 17.70 16.52
C GLN A 30 -4.11 16.34 17.20
N LYS A 31 -4.95 15.45 16.64
CA LYS A 31 -5.26 14.15 17.24
C LYS A 31 -4.16 13.11 17.07
N TYR A 32 -3.55 13.04 15.89
CA TYR A 32 -2.78 11.86 15.48
C TYR A 32 -1.29 12.13 15.27
N THR A 33 -0.84 13.37 15.08
CA THR A 33 0.57 13.63 14.76
C THR A 33 1.53 13.24 15.89
N ALA A 34 1.10 13.26 17.15
CA ALA A 34 1.91 12.72 18.25
C ALA A 34 2.19 11.22 18.08
N GLY A 35 1.15 10.44 17.73
CA GLY A 35 1.30 9.02 17.44
C GLY A 35 2.12 8.77 16.18
N VAL A 36 1.91 9.57 15.11
CA VAL A 36 2.73 9.48 13.89
C VAL A 36 4.20 9.70 14.21
N ARG A 37 4.54 10.77 14.96
CA ARG A 37 5.92 11.06 15.36
C ARG A 37 6.54 9.91 16.13
N ASN A 38 5.82 9.37 17.12
CA ASN A 38 6.30 8.24 17.91
C ASN A 38 6.59 7.02 17.03
N VAL A 39 5.66 6.63 16.16
CA VAL A 39 5.85 5.49 15.25
C VAL A 39 7.01 5.72 14.28
N THR A 40 7.14 6.93 13.73
CA THR A 40 8.21 7.24 12.77
C THR A 40 9.57 7.40 13.43
N ALA A 41 9.64 7.74 14.72
CA ALA A 41 10.88 7.84 15.46
C ALA A 41 11.55 6.46 15.65
N ASP A 42 10.77 5.38 15.64
CA ASP A 42 11.23 4.00 15.78
C ASP A 42 11.59 3.34 14.44
N PHE A 43 11.58 4.08 13.33
CA PHE A 43 12.01 3.53 12.04
C PHE A 43 13.52 3.28 12.06
N GLY A 44 13.91 2.05 11.70
CA GLY A 44 15.32 1.68 11.53
C GLY A 44 15.99 2.43 10.38
N PRO A 45 17.31 2.22 10.18
CA PRO A 45 18.01 2.80 9.04
C PRO A 45 17.39 2.32 7.72
N ASN A 46 17.58 3.12 6.67
CA ASN A 46 17.18 2.71 5.33
C ASN A 46 17.92 1.42 4.93
N PRO A 47 17.24 0.43 4.34
CA PRO A 47 17.90 -0.77 3.83
C PRO A 47 18.85 -0.41 2.68
N THR A 48 19.95 -1.15 2.56
CA THR A 48 20.86 -1.05 1.41
C THR A 48 20.33 -1.80 0.20
N PHE A 49 19.35 -2.69 0.41
CA PHE A 49 18.82 -3.64 -0.59
C PHE A 49 19.85 -4.69 -1.03
N GLU A 50 20.90 -4.88 -0.23
CA GLU A 50 21.93 -5.91 -0.42
C GLU A 50 21.88 -6.95 0.72
N GLU A 51 20.92 -6.84 1.63
CA GLU A 51 20.78 -7.73 2.78
C GLU A 51 20.28 -9.12 2.36
N GLU A 52 21.20 -10.03 2.05
CA GLU A 52 20.89 -11.34 1.46
C GLU A 52 19.88 -12.15 2.29
N ASN A 53 19.97 -12.10 3.63
CA ASN A 53 19.02 -12.78 4.51
C ASN A 53 17.58 -12.25 4.39
N VAL A 54 17.39 -10.97 4.08
CA VAL A 54 16.07 -10.38 3.82
C VAL A 54 15.60 -10.75 2.43
N ILE A 55 16.50 -10.69 1.44
CA ILE A 55 16.20 -11.06 0.06
C ILE A 55 15.80 -12.53 -0.04
N GLU A 56 16.50 -13.45 0.64
CA GLU A 56 16.15 -14.87 0.71
C GLU A 56 14.74 -15.07 1.28
N LYS A 57 14.39 -14.42 2.40
CA LYS A 57 13.04 -14.50 2.97
C LYS A 57 11.97 -14.00 2.00
N LEU A 58 12.25 -12.92 1.27
CA LEU A 58 11.34 -12.40 0.24
C LEU A 58 11.18 -13.39 -0.91
N ARG A 59 12.27 -13.98 -1.41
CA ARG A 59 12.24 -15.00 -2.47
C ARG A 59 11.44 -16.22 -2.02
N GLU A 60 11.71 -16.77 -0.84
CA GLU A 60 11.00 -17.93 -0.30
C GLU A 60 9.49 -17.67 -0.21
N PHE A 61 9.10 -16.53 0.37
CA PHE A 61 7.69 -16.19 0.52
C PHE A 61 7.01 -15.97 -0.85
N LEU A 62 7.61 -15.15 -1.72
CA LEU A 62 7.01 -14.78 -2.99
C LEU A 62 7.02 -15.93 -3.99
N TYR A 63 8.06 -16.75 -4.06
CA TYR A 63 8.09 -17.89 -4.99
C TYR A 63 7.10 -18.98 -4.58
N LYS A 64 6.80 -19.11 -3.28
CA LYS A 64 5.74 -19.99 -2.79
C LYS A 64 4.35 -19.44 -3.11
N ALA A 65 4.12 -18.14 -2.85
CA ALA A 65 2.81 -17.51 -3.02
C ALA A 65 2.49 -17.18 -4.49
N MET A 66 3.50 -16.89 -5.30
CA MET A 66 3.43 -16.47 -6.69
C MET A 66 4.61 -17.08 -7.48
N PRO A 67 4.52 -18.38 -7.82
CA PRO A 67 5.60 -19.08 -8.50
C PRO A 67 6.00 -18.42 -9.83
N LEU A 68 7.29 -18.47 -10.16
CA LEU A 68 7.84 -17.87 -11.37
C LEU A 68 7.16 -18.39 -12.65
N THR A 69 6.76 -19.67 -12.66
CA THR A 69 6.04 -20.30 -13.77
C THR A 69 4.67 -19.69 -14.03
N LYS A 70 4.09 -18.98 -13.05
CA LYS A 70 2.78 -18.32 -13.14
C LYS A 70 2.85 -16.80 -13.29
N LEU A 71 4.04 -16.19 -13.31
CA LEU A 71 4.17 -14.73 -13.33
C LEU A 71 3.40 -14.05 -14.46
N LYS A 72 3.36 -14.66 -15.64
CA LYS A 72 2.61 -14.12 -16.79
C LYS A 72 1.10 -14.12 -16.54
N GLU A 73 0.57 -15.21 -15.96
CA GLU A 73 -0.84 -15.34 -15.60
C GLU A 73 -1.22 -14.33 -14.51
N GLU A 74 -0.38 -14.20 -13.47
CA GLU A 74 -0.57 -13.26 -12.37
C GLU A 74 -0.49 -11.79 -12.83
N GLY A 75 0.42 -11.51 -13.77
CA GLY A 75 0.51 -10.21 -14.44
C GLY A 75 -0.77 -9.88 -15.19
N LEU A 76 -1.29 -10.82 -16.00
CA LEU A 76 -2.56 -10.61 -16.71
C LEU A 76 -3.74 -10.44 -15.74
N ALA A 77 -3.78 -11.21 -14.65
CA ALA A 77 -4.81 -11.08 -13.63
C ALA A 77 -4.74 -9.72 -12.91
N ARG A 78 -3.55 -9.13 -12.74
CA ARG A 78 -3.39 -7.75 -12.24
C ARG A 78 -3.96 -6.75 -13.25
N GLU A 79 -3.61 -6.84 -14.52
CA GLU A 79 -4.10 -5.92 -15.55
C GLU A 79 -5.63 -5.94 -15.65
N ASN A 80 -6.25 -7.11 -15.64
CA ASN A 80 -7.71 -7.23 -15.68
C ASN A 80 -8.38 -6.56 -14.46
N LYS A 81 -7.79 -6.68 -13.26
CA LYS A 81 -8.28 -6.01 -12.06
C LYS A 81 -8.14 -4.49 -12.16
N LEU A 82 -7.03 -3.99 -12.72
CA LEU A 82 -6.81 -2.56 -12.92
C LEU A 82 -7.76 -1.97 -13.95
N ALA A 83 -7.98 -2.65 -15.07
CA ALA A 83 -8.95 -2.25 -16.08
C ALA A 83 -10.38 -2.19 -15.49
N THR A 84 -10.75 -3.19 -14.68
CA THR A 84 -12.05 -3.21 -13.98
C THR A 84 -12.17 -2.06 -13.00
N LEU A 85 -11.11 -1.77 -12.23
CA LEU A 85 -11.10 -0.64 -11.30
C LEU A 85 -11.23 0.70 -12.03
N ALA A 86 -10.58 0.86 -13.18
CA ALA A 86 -10.71 2.07 -14.00
C ALA A 86 -12.16 2.31 -14.44
N LEU A 87 -12.82 1.28 -14.97
CA LEU A 87 -14.25 1.37 -15.34
C LEU A 87 -15.18 1.67 -14.15
N VAL A 88 -14.82 1.22 -12.95
CA VAL A 88 -15.56 1.55 -11.74
C VAL A 88 -15.32 3.02 -11.35
N LYS A 89 -14.09 3.52 -11.47
CA LYS A 89 -13.74 4.90 -11.15
C LYS A 89 -14.41 5.92 -12.07
N GLU A 90 -14.52 5.61 -13.36
CA GLU A 90 -15.26 6.45 -14.33
C GLU A 90 -16.72 6.71 -13.95
N LYS A 91 -17.32 5.91 -13.05
CA LYS A 91 -18.69 6.13 -12.55
C LYS A 91 -18.79 7.15 -11.41
N PHE A 92 -17.65 7.52 -10.84
CA PHE A 92 -17.56 8.44 -9.70
C PHE A 92 -16.94 9.80 -10.09
N ASP A 93 -16.40 9.90 -11.31
CA ASP A 93 -15.99 11.15 -11.96
C ASP A 93 -17.18 11.76 -12.72
#